data_AF-A0A1M6EUJ6-F1
#
_entry.id   AF-A0A1M6EUJ6-F1
#
_cell.length_a   1.000
_cell.length_b   1.000
_cell.length_c   1.000
_cell.angle_alpha   90.00
_cell.angle_beta   90.00
_cell.angle_gamma   90.00
#
_symmetry.space_group_name_H-M   'P 1'
#
loop_
_entity.id
_entity.type
_entity.pdbx_description
1 polymer ?
#
loop_
_entity_poly.entity_id
_entity_poly.type
_entity_poly.pdbx_seq_one_letter_code
_entity_poly.pdbx_strand_id
1 'polypeptide(L)'
;MMEVQASLHDNRWPVKIHPLRAPGNYVITGRGTEMWIAVRPSGGIGGGSHLIAVINFNRCGCLDADKWSAADVQQYIGIENPVDAATLAAALDVILGRKQENGVAGTTWKKPYGRYKW
;
A
#
# COMPACT_ATOMS: atom_id res chain seq x y z
N MET A 1 -14.28 -1.72 8.11
CA MET A 1 -13.42 -0.57 8.43
C MET A 1 -12.30 -1.06 9.33
N MET A 2 -11.06 -0.65 9.09
CA MET A 2 -9.90 -1.03 9.91
C MET A 2 -9.27 0.25 10.47
N GLU A 3 -8.64 0.15 11.64
CA GLU A 3 -7.97 1.28 12.28
C GLU A 3 -6.55 0.88 12.68
N VAL A 4 -5.61 1.80 12.46
CA VAL A 4 -4.20 1.66 12.85
C VAL A 4 -3.69 2.99 13.36
N GLN A 5 -2.60 3.00 14.11
CA GLN A 5 -1.96 4.23 14.57
C GLN A 5 -0.74 4.52 13.68
N ALA A 6 -0.70 5.72 13.11
CA ALA A 6 0.52 6.24 12.49
C ALA A 6 1.32 7.04 13.52
N SER A 7 2.64 7.09 13.31
CA SER A 7 3.54 7.88 14.12
C SER A 7 4.58 8.59 13.25
N LEU A 8 4.93 9.81 13.66
CA LEU A 8 6.01 10.59 13.09
C LEU A 8 6.66 11.41 14.20
N HIS A 9 7.94 11.17 14.49
CA HIS A 9 8.62 11.64 15.69
C HIS A 9 7.81 11.24 16.96
N ASP A 10 7.54 12.19 17.85
CA ASP A 10 6.78 11.95 19.09
C ASP A 10 5.25 12.06 18.90
N ASN A 11 4.79 12.41 17.69
CA ASN A 11 3.37 12.56 17.39
C ASN A 11 2.76 11.25 16.90
N ARG A 12 1.57 10.93 17.41
CA ARG A 12 0.78 9.77 16.97
C ARG A 12 -0.65 10.17 16.65
N TRP A 13 -1.26 9.54 15.66
CA TRP A 13 -2.65 9.79 15.29
C TRP A 13 -3.33 8.53 14.74
N PRO A 14 -4.66 8.43 14.87
CA PRO A 14 -5.41 7.32 14.28
C PRO A 14 -5.47 7.45 12.76
N VAL A 15 -5.44 6.30 12.09
CA VAL A 15 -5.59 6.14 10.65
C VAL A 15 -6.71 5.13 10.41
N LYS A 16 -7.67 5.53 9.58
CA LYS A 16 -8.85 4.75 9.21
C LYS A 16 -8.68 4.23 7.80
N ILE A 17 -8.93 2.94 7.61
CA ILE A 17 -8.82 2.26 6.32
C ILE A 17 -10.19 1.69 5.94
N HIS A 18 -10.71 2.18 4.83
CA HIS A 18 -12.00 1.82 4.28
C HIS A 18 -11.80 1.00 2.99
N PRO A 19 -11.97 -0.33 3.03
CA PRO A 19 -11.95 -1.13 1.80
C PRO A 19 -13.13 -0.73 0.91
N LEU A 20 -12.87 -0.59 -0.38
CA LEU A 20 -13.89 -0.33 -1.40
C LEU A 20 -14.39 -1.64 -2.01
N ARG A 21 -15.49 -1.56 -2.79
CA ARG A 21 -16.11 -2.74 -3.44
C ARG A 21 -15.13 -3.50 -4.34
N ALA A 22 -14.22 -2.80 -5.01
CA ALA A 22 -13.21 -3.40 -5.86
C ALA A 22 -12.04 -3.93 -5.00
N PRO A 23 -11.69 -5.23 -5.08
CA PRO A 23 -10.59 -5.80 -4.31
C PRO A 23 -9.28 -5.07 -4.52
N GLY A 24 -8.56 -4.81 -3.42
CA GLY A 24 -7.31 -4.08 -3.43
C GLY A 24 -7.47 -2.56 -3.58
N ASN A 25 -8.68 -2.02 -3.50
CA ASN A 25 -8.90 -0.57 -3.45
C ASN A 25 -9.32 -0.15 -2.05
N TYR A 26 -8.75 0.94 -1.56
CA TYR A 26 -8.99 1.44 -0.21
C TYR A 26 -9.04 2.97 -0.20
N VAL A 27 -9.80 3.52 0.74
CA VAL A 27 -9.70 4.92 1.15
C VAL A 27 -9.02 4.95 2.52
N ILE A 28 -7.95 5.74 2.63
CA ILE A 28 -7.21 5.94 3.87
C ILE A 28 -7.45 7.35 4.35
N THR A 29 -7.93 7.50 5.58
CA THR A 29 -8.16 8.81 6.19
C THR A 29 -7.32 8.89 7.47
N GLY A 30 -6.45 9.90 7.55
CA GLY A 30 -5.58 10.13 8.70
C GLY A 30 -5.61 11.59 9.16
N ARG A 31 -4.49 12.07 9.70
CA ARG A 31 -4.34 13.46 10.15
C ARG A 31 -4.23 14.48 9.01
N GLY A 32 -3.73 14.04 7.85
CA GLY A 32 -3.56 14.89 6.67
C GLY A 32 -4.66 14.65 5.65
N THR A 33 -4.24 14.37 4.41
CA THR A 33 -5.17 14.25 3.29
C THR A 33 -5.77 12.85 3.24
N GLU A 34 -7.05 12.76 2.85
CA GLU A 34 -7.62 11.48 2.46
C GLU A 34 -6.90 10.93 1.22
N MET A 35 -6.52 9.65 1.22
CA MET A 35 -5.79 9.00 0.14
C MET A 35 -6.61 7.86 -0.45
N TRP A 36 -6.83 7.90 -1.76
CA TRP A 36 -7.52 6.86 -2.50
C TRP A 36 -6.48 5.96 -3.13
N ILE A 37 -6.37 4.73 -2.64
CA ILE A 37 -5.29 3.84 -3.02
C ILE A 37 -5.77 2.59 -3.74
N ALA A 38 -4.97 2.13 -4.69
CA ALA A 38 -5.08 0.83 -5.31
C ALA A 38 -3.77 0.05 -5.13
N VAL A 39 -3.87 -1.15 -4.57
CA VAL A 39 -2.74 -2.04 -4.30
C VAL A 39 -2.87 -3.28 -5.18
N ARG A 40 -1.83 -3.60 -5.95
CA ARG A 40 -1.79 -4.78 -6.83
C ARG A 40 -0.46 -5.50 -6.70
N PRO A 41 -0.40 -6.83 -6.91
CA PRO A 41 0.89 -7.50 -7.09
C PRO A 41 1.61 -6.90 -8.29
N SER A 42 2.89 -6.58 -8.16
CA SER A 42 3.71 -6.11 -9.28
C SER A 42 4.22 -7.25 -10.16
N GLY A 43 4.26 -8.48 -9.63
CA GLY A 43 4.94 -9.60 -10.27
C GLY A 43 6.46 -9.45 -10.37
N GLY A 44 7.06 -8.59 -9.53
CA GLY A 44 8.50 -8.28 -9.55
C GLY A 44 8.88 -7.11 -10.47
N ILE A 45 7.91 -6.47 -11.12
CA ILE A 45 8.14 -5.28 -11.94
C ILE A 45 8.48 -4.09 -11.04
N GLY A 46 9.51 -3.32 -11.41
CA GLY A 46 9.90 -2.10 -10.69
C GLY A 46 10.60 -2.34 -9.34
N GLY A 47 11.14 -3.55 -9.11
CA GLY A 47 11.97 -3.86 -7.95
C GLY A 47 11.23 -4.10 -6.63
N GLY A 48 9.91 -3.90 -6.58
CA GLY A 48 9.06 -4.24 -5.44
C GLY A 48 8.11 -5.39 -5.75
N SER A 49 7.47 -5.97 -4.73
CA SER A 49 6.47 -7.05 -4.88
C SER A 49 5.04 -6.53 -5.09
N HIS A 50 4.79 -5.25 -4.79
CA HIS A 50 3.48 -4.61 -4.92
C HIS A 50 3.58 -3.26 -5.61
N LEU A 51 2.65 -3.01 -6.54
CA LEU A 51 2.40 -1.69 -7.11
C LEU A 51 1.30 -1.01 -6.30
N ILE A 52 1.59 0.21 -5.86
CA ILE A 52 0.71 1.05 -5.06
C ILE A 52 0.48 2.34 -5.84
N ALA A 53 -0.79 2.61 -6.16
CA ALA A 53 -1.21 3.85 -6.79
C ALA A 53 -2.03 4.67 -5.79
N VAL A 54 -1.68 5.94 -5.62
CA VAL A 54 -2.44 6.95 -4.86
C VAL A 54 -3.14 7.84 -5.87
N ILE A 55 -4.38 7.49 -6.17
CA ILE A 55 -5.14 7.94 -7.34
C ILE A 55 -5.35 9.45 -7.30
N ASN A 56 -5.80 9.99 -6.17
CA ASN A 56 -6.09 11.41 -6.00
C ASN A 56 -4.84 12.30 -5.94
N PHE A 57 -3.65 11.70 -5.87
CA PHE A 57 -2.36 12.40 -5.98
C PHE A 57 -1.71 12.20 -7.35
N ASN A 58 -2.29 11.37 -8.22
CA ASN A 58 -1.69 10.94 -9.49
C ASN A 58 -0.24 10.42 -9.29
N ARG A 59 -0.04 9.67 -8.22
CA ARG A 59 1.26 9.11 -7.80
C ARG A 59 1.18 7.59 -7.79
N CYS A 60 2.26 6.92 -8.18
CA CYS A 60 2.38 5.48 -8.04
C CYS A 60 3.84 5.07 -7.83
N GLY A 61 4.02 3.92 -7.18
CA GLY A 61 5.32 3.36 -6.92
C GLY A 61 5.23 1.87 -6.66
N CYS A 62 6.36 1.18 -6.81
CA CYS A 62 6.50 -0.20 -6.37
C CYS A 62 7.17 -0.21 -5.00
N LEU A 63 6.58 -0.94 -4.06
CA LEU A 63 7.18 -1.23 -2.76
C LEU A 63 7.32 -2.75 -2.58
N ASP A 64 8.30 -3.15 -1.80
CA ASP A 64 8.36 -4.52 -1.31
C ASP A 64 7.43 -4.68 -0.10
N ALA A 65 6.75 -5.82 0.01
CA ALA A 65 5.80 -6.17 1.07
C ALA A 65 6.46 -6.85 2.27
N ASP A 66 7.79 -6.93 2.31
CA ASP A 66 8.55 -7.31 3.49
C ASP A 66 9.43 -6.18 4.04
N LYS A 67 9.61 -5.09 3.27
CA LYS A 67 10.51 -4.00 3.62
C LYS A 67 10.06 -2.67 3.02
N TRP A 68 9.42 -1.84 3.83
CA TRP A 68 9.15 -0.44 3.50
C TRP A 68 9.08 0.41 4.77
N SER A 69 9.13 1.71 4.57
CA SER A 69 9.05 2.74 5.59
C SER A 69 8.30 3.96 5.04
N ALA A 70 8.01 4.93 5.91
CA ALA A 70 7.49 6.22 5.46
C ALA A 70 8.45 6.91 4.48
N ALA A 71 9.77 6.73 4.61
CA ALA A 71 10.75 7.29 3.68
C ALA A 71 10.66 6.62 2.30
N ASP A 72 10.45 5.30 2.25
CA ASP A 72 10.26 4.58 0.99
C ASP A 72 8.97 5.03 0.28
N VAL A 73 7.91 5.31 1.04
CA VAL A 73 6.68 5.91 0.48
C VAL A 73 6.97 7.27 -0.15
N GLN A 74 7.75 8.13 0.50
CA GLN A 74 8.13 9.43 -0.10
C GLN A 74 8.96 9.23 -1.36
N GLN A 75 9.97 8.36 -1.31
CA GLN A 75 10.93 8.16 -2.39
C GLN A 75 10.33 7.47 -3.61
N TYR A 76 9.60 6.37 -3.42
CA TYR A 76 9.17 5.51 -4.53
C TYR A 76 7.74 5.79 -4.99
N ILE A 77 6.85 6.25 -4.11
CA ILE A 77 5.48 6.64 -4.49
C ILE A 77 5.43 8.14 -4.81
N GLY A 78 6.25 8.97 -4.18
CA GLY A 78 6.27 10.42 -4.43
C GLY A 78 5.25 11.19 -3.60
N ILE A 79 4.92 10.71 -2.40
CA ILE A 79 4.11 11.46 -1.43
C ILE A 79 5.04 12.38 -0.64
N GLU A 80 5.05 13.66 -0.97
CA GLU A 80 6.03 14.62 -0.42
C GLU A 80 5.76 15.02 1.03
N ASN A 81 4.49 14.98 1.47
CA ASN A 81 4.14 15.33 2.84
C ASN A 81 4.51 14.18 3.79
N PRO A 82 5.36 14.41 4.81
CA PRO A 82 5.81 13.35 5.71
C PRO A 82 4.69 12.78 6.59
N VAL A 83 3.66 13.57 6.92
CA VAL A 83 2.49 13.10 7.67
C VAL A 83 1.65 12.17 6.81
N ASP A 84 1.44 12.50 5.54
CA ASP A 84 0.69 11.64 4.61
C ASP A 84 1.48 10.37 4.28
N ALA A 85 2.80 10.48 4.12
CA ALA A 85 3.67 9.32 3.91
C ALA A 85 3.67 8.36 5.11
N ALA A 86 3.76 8.87 6.35
CA ALA A 86 3.65 8.06 7.56
C ALA A 86 2.26 7.44 7.73
N THR A 87 1.21 8.18 7.38
CA THR A 87 -0.18 7.69 7.36
C THR A 87 -0.34 6.53 6.38
N LEU A 88 0.18 6.67 5.17
CA LEU A 88 0.11 5.65 4.13
C LEU A 88 0.93 4.42 4.52
N ALA A 89 2.15 4.60 5.06
CA ALA A 89 2.99 3.49 5.52
C ALA A 89 2.28 2.63 6.57
N ALA A 90 1.72 3.25 7.62
CA ALA A 90 0.98 2.52 8.66
C ALA A 90 -0.25 1.78 8.10
N ALA A 91 -0.93 2.37 7.11
CA ALA A 91 -2.05 1.71 6.46
C ALA A 91 -1.61 0.50 5.62
N LEU A 92 -0.47 0.61 4.92
CA LEU A 92 0.10 -0.48 4.14
C LEU A 92 0.51 -1.66 5.01
N ASP A 93 1.00 -1.44 6.24
CA ASP A 93 1.33 -2.52 7.18
C ASP A 93 0.13 -3.44 7.43
N VAL A 94 -1.06 -2.86 7.61
CA VAL A 94 -2.29 -3.63 7.81
C VAL A 94 -2.76 -4.30 6.51
N ILE A 95 -2.71 -3.57 5.39
CA ILE A 95 -3.20 -4.05 4.10
C ILE A 95 -2.36 -5.21 3.57
N LEU A 96 -1.04 -5.10 3.66
CA LEU A 96 -0.08 -6.09 3.16
C LEU A 96 0.17 -7.20 4.20
N GLY A 97 0.19 -6.89 5.50
CA GLY A 97 0.30 -7.89 6.57
C GLY A 97 -0.85 -8.90 6.58
N ARG A 98 -2.10 -8.44 6.36
CA ARG A 98 -3.26 -9.33 6.20
C ARG A 98 -3.19 -10.21 4.96
N LYS A 99 -2.44 -9.80 3.94
CA LYS A 99 -2.26 -10.57 2.71
C LYS A 99 -1.31 -11.75 2.94
N GLN A 100 -0.38 -11.64 3.90
CA GLN A 100 0.44 -12.77 4.35
C GLN A 100 -0.39 -13.76 5.19
N GLU A 101 -1.24 -13.30 6.09
CA GLU A 101 -2.10 -14.19 6.91
C GLU A 101 -3.13 -14.97 6.06
N ASN A 102 -3.71 -14.33 5.04
CA ASN A 102 -4.60 -15.01 4.08
C ASN A 102 -3.83 -15.81 3.01
N GLY A 103 -2.49 -15.79 3.05
CA GLY A 103 -1.60 -16.52 2.14
C GLY A 103 -1.40 -18.00 2.50
N VAL A 104 -2.00 -18.50 3.60
CA VAL A 104 -1.92 -19.91 3.99
C VAL A 104 -3.13 -20.74 3.51
N ALA A 105 -4.13 -20.12 2.87
CA ALA A 105 -5.18 -20.84 2.17
C ALA A 105 -5.02 -20.65 0.65
N GLY A 106 -4.62 -21.72 -0.02
CA GLY A 106 -4.31 -21.76 -1.45
C GLY A 106 -5.29 -20.97 -2.33
N THR A 107 -4.85 -19.79 -2.78
CA THR A 107 -5.42 -19.13 -3.95
C THR A 107 -4.33 -19.05 -4.99
N THR A 108 -4.32 -20.08 -5.85
CA THR A 108 -3.66 -20.08 -7.15
C THR A 108 -4.18 -18.89 -7.94
N TRP A 109 -3.48 -17.77 -7.88
CA TRP A 109 -3.62 -16.74 -8.90
C TRP A 109 -3.10 -17.35 -10.20
N LYS A 110 -4.00 -17.75 -11.10
CA LYS A 110 -3.63 -18.02 -12.50
C LYS A 110 -2.93 -16.76 -13.01
N LYS A 111 -1.62 -16.88 -13.26
CA LYS A 111 -0.81 -15.84 -13.90
C LYS A 111 -1.59 -15.33 -15.13
N PRO A 112 -1.95 -14.04 -15.23
CA PRO A 112 -2.63 -13.52 -16.40
C PRO A 112 -1.70 -13.39 -17.63
N TYR A 113 -0.39 -13.61 -17.46
CA TYR A 113 0.58 -13.48 -18.53
C TYR A 113 1.28 -14.81 -18.78
N GLY A 114 0.90 -15.42 -19.91
CA GLY A 114 1.66 -16.50 -20.53
C GLY A 114 3.10 -16.04 -20.81
N ARG A 115 4.02 -17.01 -20.70
CA ARG A 115 5.43 -16.87 -21.08
C ARG A 115 5.54 -16.24 -22.47
N TYR A 116 6.14 -15.07 -22.58
CA TYR A 116 6.89 -14.73 -23.79
C TYR A 116 8.25 -15.40 -23.67
N LYS A 117 8.53 -16.33 -24.58
CA LYS A 117 9.87 -16.84 -24.86
C LYS A 117 10.55 -15.85 -25.81
N TRP A 118 11.78 -15.44 -25.48
CA TRP A 118 12.74 -15.01 -26.49
C TRP A 118 13.38 -16.25 -27.10
#